data_AF-A0A2D6EJL2-F1
#
_entry.id   AF-A0A2D6EJL2-F1
#
_cell.length_a   1.000
_cell.length_b   1.000
_cell.length_c   1.000
_cell.angle_alpha   90.00
_cell.angle_beta   90.00
_cell.angle_gamma   90.00
#
_symmetry.space_group_name_H-M   'P 1'
#
loop_
_entity.id
_entity.type
_entity.pdbx_description
1 polymer ?
#
loop_
_entity_poly.entity_id
_entity_poly.type
_entity_poly.pdbx_seq_one_letter_code
_entity_poly.pdbx_strand_id
1 'polypeptide(L)' 'MTSKSDDSDDGPCSRTVVRSYKNLNDFLMNGTQADKEIVFQRVLRKATARQQQILNQAKRKL' A
#
# COMPACT_ATOMS: atom_id res chain seq x y z
N MET A 1 21.28 -17.66 -7.60
CA MET A 1 21.04 -16.21 -7.68
C MET A 1 19.82 -15.89 -6.83
N THR A 2 20.04 -15.19 -5.72
CA THR A 2 19.03 -14.91 -4.69
C THR A 2 17.99 -13.94 -5.23
N SER A 3 16.73 -14.37 -5.18
CA SER A 3 15.55 -13.60 -5.54
C SER A 3 15.60 -12.22 -4.87
N LYS A 4 15.67 -11.16 -5.68
CA LYS A 4 15.39 -9.81 -5.20
C LYS A 4 13.94 -9.80 -4.75
N SER A 5 13.73 -9.74 -3.44
CA SER A 5 12.45 -9.34 -2.87
C SER A 5 12.09 -7.99 -3.50
N ASP A 6 10.97 -7.94 -4.22
CA ASP A 6 10.34 -6.69 -4.64
C ASP A 6 9.93 -5.93 -3.36
N ASP A 7 10.90 -5.27 -2.74
CA ASP A 7 10.68 -4.09 -1.92
C ASP A 7 10.08 -3.06 -2.88
N SER A 8 8.75 -3.13 -2.99
CA SER A 8 7.96 -2.04 -3.54
C SER A 8 8.23 -0.84 -2.65
N ASP A 9 9.24 -0.08 -3.04
CA ASP A 9 9.66 1.16 -2.40
C ASP A 9 8.51 2.15 -2.56
N ASP A 10 7.59 2.05 -1.61
CA ASP A 10 6.49 2.96 -1.42
C ASP A 10 7.10 4.33 -1.21
N GLY A 11 7.10 5.16 -2.26
CA GLY A 11 7.73 6.47 -2.25
C GLY A 11 7.51 7.21 -0.92
N PRO A 12 8.53 7.92 -0.44
CA PRO A 12 8.66 8.36 0.96
C PRO A 12 7.45 9.16 1.48
N CYS A 13 6.69 9.78 0.57
CA CYS A 13 5.52 10.59 0.85
C CYS A 13 4.44 9.84 1.67
N SER A 14 4.08 8.61 1.28
CA SER A 14 2.96 7.90 1.94
C SER A 14 3.29 7.37 3.34
N ARG A 15 4.56 6.97 3.59
CA ARG A 15 5.03 6.61 4.95
C ARG A 15 5.12 7.86 5.84
N THR A 16 5.45 9.00 5.25
CA THR A 16 5.55 10.28 5.95
C THR A 16 4.17 10.76 6.39
N VAL A 17 3.17 10.71 5.51
CA VAL A 17 1.78 11.08 5.82
C VAL A 17 1.25 10.33 7.03
N VAL A 18 1.37 8.99 7.07
CA VAL A 18 0.83 8.19 8.18
C VAL A 18 1.57 8.47 9.51
N ARG A 19 2.86 8.82 9.47
CA ARG A 19 3.66 9.17 10.66
C ARG A 19 3.33 10.55 11.23
N SER A 20 2.70 11.43 10.44
CA SER A 20 2.24 12.74 10.91
C SER A 20 1.05 12.64 11.88
N TYR A 21 0.39 11.48 11.95
CA TYR A 21 -0.77 11.25 12.81
C TYR A 21 -0.42 10.27 13.93
N LYS A 22 -1.01 10.48 15.12
CA LYS A 22 -0.70 9.67 16.31
C LYS A 22 -1.17 8.22 16.18
N ASN A 23 -2.29 8.02 15.49
CA ASN A 23 -2.87 6.70 15.24
C ASN A 23 -3.82 6.76 14.02
N LEU A 24 -4.38 5.61 13.65
CA LEU A 24 -5.31 5.52 12.52
C LEU A 24 -6.57 6.38 12.72
N ASN A 25 -7.13 6.41 13.94
CA ASN A 25 -8.34 7.18 14.21
C ASN A 25 -8.08 8.69 14.04
N ASP A 26 -6.93 9.17 14.52
CA ASP A 26 -6.45 10.53 14.33
C ASP A 26 -6.30 10.89 12.84
N PHE A 27 -5.71 10.00 12.04
CA PHE A 27 -5.65 10.16 10.59
C PHE A 27 -7.03 10.20 9.92
N LEU A 28 -7.97 9.34 10.33
CA LEU A 28 -9.30 9.30 9.72
C LEU A 28 -10.11 10.57 10.01
N MET A 29 -10.04 11.07 11.25
CA MET A 29 -10.79 12.24 11.68
C MET A 29 -10.13 13.55 11.25
N ASN A 30 -8.80 13.65 11.39
CA ASN A 30 -8.06 14.91 11.21
C ASN A 30 -7.25 14.97 9.92
N GLY A 31 -7.15 13.87 9.18
CA GLY A 31 -6.40 13.81 7.93
C GLY A 31 -7.00 14.68 6.83
N THR A 32 -6.14 15.43 6.14
CA THR A 32 -6.55 16.21 4.97
C THR A 32 -7.00 15.29 3.83
N GLN A 33 -7.75 15.84 2.88
CA GLN A 33 -8.17 15.07 1.71
C GLN A 33 -6.97 14.57 0.90
N ALA A 34 -5.93 15.39 0.74
CA ALA A 34 -4.68 15.01 0.06
C ALA A 34 -3.96 13.86 0.77
N ASP A 35 -3.88 13.90 2.11
CA ASP A 35 -3.28 12.83 2.90
C ASP A 35 -4.04 11.50 2.74
N LYS A 36 -5.37 11.58 2.77
CA LYS A 36 -6.27 10.44 2.56
C LYS A 36 -6.11 9.85 1.16
N GLU A 37 -6.01 10.70 0.14
CA GLU A 37 -5.79 10.26 -1.24
C GLU A 37 -4.45 9.53 -1.41
N ILE A 38 -3.36 10.06 -0.84
CA ILE A 38 -2.03 9.42 -0.88
C ILE A 38 -2.08 8.02 -0.26
N VAL A 39 -2.70 7.88 0.91
CA VAL A 39 -2.83 6.57 1.58
C VAL A 39 -3.75 5.64 0.79
N PHE A 40 -4.86 6.15 0.27
CA PHE A 40 -5.81 5.35 -0.51
C PHE A 40 -5.18 4.80 -1.80
N GLN A 41 -4.48 5.63 -2.57
CA GLN A 41 -3.78 5.18 -3.78
C GLN A 41 -2.76 4.07 -3.48
N ARG A 42 -2.07 4.15 -2.33
CA ARG A 42 -1.14 3.11 -1.90
C ARG A 42 -1.83 1.79 -1.55
N VAL A 43 -2.91 1.85 -0.77
CA VAL A 43 -3.69 0.66 -0.40
C VAL A 43 -4.24 -0.01 -1.65
N LEU A 44 -4.76 0.77 -2.60
CA LEU A 44 -5.28 0.27 -3.87
C LEU A 44 -4.21 -0.49 -4.66
N ARG A 45 -3.02 0.08 -4.85
CA ARG A 45 -1.91 -0.60 -5.55
C ARG A 45 -1.52 -1.92 -4.89
N LYS A 46 -1.44 -1.96 -3.55
CA LYS A 46 -1.12 -3.20 -2.81
C LYS A 46 -2.21 -4.25 -2.95
N ALA A 47 -3.48 -3.84 -2.88
CA ALA A 47 -4.61 -4.73 -3.09
C ALA A 47 -4.58 -5.34 -4.50
N THR A 48 -4.37 -4.53 -5.54
CA THR A 48 -4.26 -4.99 -6.93
C THR A 48 -3.08 -5.94 -7.13
N ALA A 49 -1.90 -5.61 -6.59
CA ALA A 49 -0.73 -6.48 -6.70
C ALA A 49 -0.99 -7.85 -6.05
N ARG A 50 -1.62 -7.87 -4.86
CA ARG A 50 -2.00 -9.10 -4.18
C ARG A 50 -3.04 -9.91 -4.96
N GLN A 51 -4.05 -9.24 -5.52
CA GLN A 51 -5.05 -9.89 -6.38
C GLN A 51 -4.38 -10.54 -7.60
N GLN A 52 -3.44 -9.85 -8.25
CA GLN A 52 -2.70 -10.40 -9.38
C GLN A 52 -1.86 -11.62 -8.99
N GLN A 53 -1.22 -11.59 -7.82
CA GLN A 53 -0.48 -12.75 -7.29
C GLN A 53 -1.40 -13.96 -7.07
N ILE A 54 -2.58 -13.75 -6.47
CA ILE A 54 -3.58 -14.82 -6.26
C ILE A 54 -4.01 -15.42 -7.60
N LEU A 55 -4.33 -14.58 -8.60
CA LEU A 55 -4.70 -15.05 -9.94
C LEU A 55 -3.57 -15.86 -10.61
N ASN A 56 -2.33 -15.39 -10.49
CA ASN A 56 -1.17 -16.10 -11.03
C ASN A 56 -0.93 -17.44 -10.34
N GLN A 57 -1.15 -17.53 -9.01
CA GLN A 57 -1.08 -18.78 -8.27
C GLN A 57 -2.19 -19.75 -8.68
N ALA A 58 -3.42 -19.27 -8.86
CA ALA A 58 -4.53 -20.09 -9.32
C ALA A 58 -4.28 -20.67 -10.72
N LYS A 59 -3.76 -19.86 -11.64
CA LYS A 59 -3.42 -20.30 -13.01
C LYS A 59 -2.32 -21.36 -13.07
N ARG A 60 -1.40 -21.39 -12.11
CA ARG A 60 -0.30 -22.39 -12.05
C ARG A 60 -0.73 -23.73 -11.44
N LYS A 61 -1.92 -23.80 -10.83
CA LYS A 61 -2.48 -25.01 -10.22
C LYS A 61 -3.46 -25.76 -11.14
N LEU A 62 -3.77 -25.17 -12.30
CA LEU A 62 -4.48 -25.80 -13.42
C LEU A 62 -3.46 -26.40 -14.38
#